data_AF-A0A8H9J5Y6-F1
#
_entry.id   AF-A0A8H9J5Y6-F1
#
_cell.length_a   1.000
_cell.length_b   1.000
_cell.length_c   1.000
_cell.angle_alpha   90.00
_cell.angle_beta   90.00
_cell.angle_gamma   90.00
#
_symmetry.space_group_name_H-M   'P 1'
#
loop_
_entity.id
_entity.type
_entity.pdbx_description
1 polymer ?
#
loop_
_entity_poly.entity_id
_entity_poly.type
_entity_poly.pdbx_seq_one_letter_code
_entity_poly.pdbx_strand_id
1 'polypeptide(L)'
;MAVYDTFKAGDEARAMRIFDHFLPLIRFENQPVINLPIRKLLLHLRGVIAHPGLRQPFTPIDQGTHDEVHWVLKRVGIDDPTVVINFVSF
;
A
#
# COMPACT_ATOMS: atom_id res chain seq x y z
N MET A 1 -14.57 3.01 -1.35
CA MET A 1 -13.94 2.87 -0.03
C MET A 1 -14.25 1.47 0.48
N ALA A 2 -13.75 0.43 -0.22
CA ALA A 2 -14.38 -0.90 -0.22
C ALA A 2 -14.60 -1.52 1.17
N VAL A 3 -13.58 -1.55 2.03
CA VAL A 3 -13.68 -2.07 3.41
C VAL A 3 -14.74 -1.32 4.22
N TYR A 4 -14.74 0.02 4.14
CA TYR A 4 -15.71 0.85 4.86
C TYR A 4 -17.13 0.63 4.32
N ASP A 5 -17.29 0.63 3.01
CA ASP A 5 -18.58 0.50 2.34
C ASP A 5 -19.23 -0.86 2.68
N THR A 6 -18.46 -1.96 2.64
CA THR A 6 -18.95 -3.31 2.99
C THR A 6 -19.29 -3.43 4.48
N PHE A 7 -18.44 -2.87 5.35
CA PHE A 7 -18.69 -2.87 6.79
C PHE A 7 -19.96 -2.07 7.13
N LYS A 8 -20.14 -0.89 6.52
CA LYS A 8 -21.34 -0.06 6.69
C LYS A 8 -22.61 -0.72 6.17
N ALA A 9 -22.50 -1.60 5.17
CA ALA A 9 -23.61 -2.41 4.67
C ALA A 9 -23.93 -3.64 5.53
N GLY A 10 -23.17 -3.89 6.60
CA GLY A 10 -23.35 -5.03 7.51
C GLY A 10 -22.64 -6.32 7.06
N ASP A 11 -21.89 -6.30 5.95
CA ASP A 11 -21.10 -7.44 5.49
C ASP A 11 -19.69 -7.39 6.09
N GLU A 12 -19.62 -7.65 7.39
CA GLU A 12 -18.35 -7.62 8.15
C GLU A 12 -17.35 -8.68 7.64
N ALA A 13 -17.84 -9.86 7.25
CA ALA A 13 -17.00 -10.93 6.75
C ALA A 13 -16.28 -10.52 5.47
N ARG A 14 -16.97 -9.88 4.52
CA ARG A 14 -16.35 -9.34 3.31
C ARG A 14 -15.39 -8.20 3.61
N ALA A 15 -15.77 -7.29 4.52
CA ALA A 15 -14.89 -6.20 4.93
C ALA A 15 -13.56 -6.72 5.48
N MET A 16 -13.62 -7.75 6.33
CA MET A 16 -12.45 -8.39 6.91
C MET A 16 -11.60 -9.11 5.86
N ARG A 17 -12.20 -9.86 4.93
CA ARG A 17 -11.47 -10.49 3.83
C ARG A 17 -10.68 -9.48 2.99
N ILE A 18 -11.30 -8.35 2.63
CA ILE A 18 -10.63 -7.29 1.87
C ILE A 18 -9.48 -6.70 2.70
N PHE A 19 -9.74 -6.39 3.97
CA PHE A 19 -8.72 -5.82 4.86
C PHE A 19 -7.51 -6.76 5.02
N ASP A 20 -7.75 -8.03 5.32
CA ASP A 20 -6.72 -9.03 5.57
C ASP A 20 -5.85 -9.26 4.33
N HIS A 21 -6.45 -9.21 3.13
CA HIS A 21 -5.72 -9.33 1.87
C HIS A 21 -4.67 -8.22 1.70
N PHE A 22 -5.02 -6.97 2.03
CA PHE A 22 -4.11 -5.83 1.92
C PHE A 22 -3.28 -5.55 3.18
N LEU A 23 -3.54 -6.29 4.27
CA LEU A 23 -2.83 -6.13 5.54
C LEU A 23 -1.29 -6.22 5.41
N PRO A 24 -0.71 -7.10 4.57
CA PRO A 24 0.74 -7.13 4.36
C PRO A 24 1.30 -5.78 3.86
N LEU A 25 0.63 -5.13 2.91
CA LEU A 25 1.02 -3.82 2.39
C LEU A 25 0.85 -2.73 3.45
N ILE A 26 -0.28 -2.72 4.16
CA ILE A 26 -0.55 -1.76 5.24
C ILE A 26 0.52 -1.84 6.33
N ARG A 27 0.91 -3.05 6.73
CA ARG A 27 1.94 -3.27 7.74
C ARG A 27 3.33 -2.92 7.26
N PHE A 28 3.67 -3.27 6.01
CA PHE A 28 4.96 -2.93 5.41
C PHE A 28 5.14 -1.41 5.33
N GLU A 29 4.13 -0.67 4.88
CA GLU A 29 4.21 0.79 4.81
C GLU A 29 4.36 1.44 6.20
N ASN A 30 3.78 0.83 7.26
CA ASN A 30 3.76 1.40 8.60
C ASN A 30 4.94 0.93 9.49
N GLN A 31 6.12 0.75 8.90
CA GLN A 31 7.35 0.45 9.62
C GLN A 31 7.86 1.69 10.39
N PRO A 32 8.22 1.58 11.68
CA PRO A 32 8.81 2.68 12.42
C PRO A 32 10.02 3.28 11.71
N VAL A 33 10.20 4.59 11.80
CA VAL A 33 11.34 5.36 11.25
C VAL A 33 11.34 5.52 9.73
N ILE A 34 10.94 4.50 8.97
CA ILE A 34 11.02 4.48 7.49
C ILE A 34 9.66 4.53 6.78
N ASN A 35 8.55 4.67 7.52
CA ASN A 35 7.20 4.75 6.96
C ASN A 35 7.02 5.88 5.92
N LEU A 36 7.57 7.07 6.19
CA LEU A 36 7.40 8.22 5.29
C LEU A 36 8.14 8.03 3.95
N PRO A 37 9.42 7.59 3.91
CA PRO A 37 10.07 7.18 2.67
C PRO A 37 9.27 6.15 1.86
N ILE A 38 8.78 5.08 2.50
CA ILE A 38 8.00 4.04 1.83
C ILE A 38 6.70 4.62 1.27
N ARG A 39 5.98 5.43 2.04
CA ARG A 39 4.75 6.10 1.60
C ARG A 39 4.99 6.98 0.37
N LYS A 40 6.04 7.79 0.36
CA LYS A 40 6.34 8.64 -0.80
C LYS A 40 6.75 7.83 -2.02
N LEU A 41 7.48 6.74 -1.85
CA LEU A 41 7.77 5.80 -2.93
C LEU A 41 6.48 5.20 -3.51
N LEU A 42 5.57 4.71 -2.67
CA LEU A 42 4.27 4.17 -3.12
C LEU A 42 3.44 5.23 -3.86
N LEU A 43 3.35 6.47 -3.36
CA LEU A 43 2.65 7.55 -4.05
C LEU A 43 3.27 7.87 -5.42
N HIS A 44 4.60 7.81 -5.52
CA HIS A 44 5.30 8.01 -6.77
C HIS A 44 5.04 6.85 -7.76
N LEU A 45 5.14 5.60 -7.33
CA LEU A 45 4.84 4.41 -8.14
C LEU A 45 3.39 4.42 -8.65
N ARG A 46 2.46 4.95 -7.85
CA ARG A 46 1.05 5.13 -8.22
C ARG A 46 0.80 6.33 -9.15
N GLY A 47 1.83 7.10 -9.52
CA GLY A 47 1.71 8.27 -10.38
C GLY A 47 1.08 9.50 -9.71
N VAL A 48 0.93 9.52 -8.38
CA VAL A 48 0.29 10.62 -7.63
C VAL A 48 1.24 11.82 -7.47
N ILE A 49 2.55 11.55 -7.37
CA ILE A 49 3.58 12.59 -7.24
C ILE A 49 4.72 12.35 -8.23
N ALA A 50 5.31 13.44 -8.70
CA ALA A 50 6.41 13.39 -9.67
C ALA A 50 7.70 12.79 -9.08
N HIS A 51 7.96 12.95 -7.78
CA HIS A 51 9.20 12.49 -7.14
C HIS A 51 9.01 12.12 -5.65
N PRO A 52 9.61 11.02 -5.16
CA PRO A 52 9.42 10.55 -3.78
C PRO A 52 10.35 11.20 -2.73
N GLY A 53 11.32 12.03 -3.14
CA GLY A 53 12.36 12.59 -2.26
C GLY A 53 11.86 13.39 -1.05
N LEU A 54 12.62 13.35 0.04
CA LEU A 54 12.28 13.95 1.33
C LEU A 54 13.20 15.13 1.67
N ARG A 55 12.72 16.06 2.49
CA ARG A 55 13.56 17.09 3.11
C ARG A 55 14.24 16.51 4.35
N GLN A 56 15.53 16.81 4.52
CA GLN A 56 16.31 16.39 5.69
C GLN A 56 15.82 17.04 6.99
N PRO A 57 15.92 16.35 8.15
CA PRO A 57 16.49 15.02 8.34
C PRO A 57 15.49 13.88 8.04
N PHE A 58 15.97 12.80 7.41
CA PHE A 58 15.21 11.55 7.28
C PHE A 58 16.13 10.33 7.23
N THR A 59 15.60 9.16 7.57
CA THR A 59 16.29 7.88 7.37
C THR A 59 15.98 7.38 5.96
N PRO A 60 16.99 7.24 5.07
CA PRO A 60 16.78 6.69 3.74
C PRO A 60 16.46 5.19 3.82
N ILE A 61 15.75 4.70 2.81
CA ILE A 61 15.57 3.26 2.58
C ILE A 61 16.63 2.78 1.59
N ASP A 62 17.05 1.53 1.73
CA ASP A 62 18.04 0.91 0.86
C ASP A 62 17.40 0.23 -0.36
N GLN A 63 18.22 -0.24 -1.29
CA GLN A 63 17.74 -0.92 -2.49
C GLN A 63 16.92 -2.17 -2.17
N GLY A 64 17.27 -2.89 -1.11
CA GLY A 64 16.50 -4.06 -0.65
C GLY A 64 15.06 -3.68 -0.30
N THR A 65 14.88 -2.59 0.44
CA THR A 65 13.55 -2.06 0.78
C THR A 65 12.78 -1.62 -0.47
N HIS A 66 13.47 -1.02 -1.44
CA HIS A 66 12.87 -0.68 -2.74
C HIS A 66 12.32 -1.93 -3.45
N ASP A 67 13.11 -2.99 -3.51
CA ASP A 67 12.72 -4.25 -4.15
C ASP A 67 11.59 -4.95 -3.38
N GLU A 68 11.62 -4.90 -2.05
CA GLU A 68 10.57 -5.42 -1.18
C GLU A 68 9.23 -4.70 -1.38
N VAL A 69 9.21 -3.39 -1.61
CA VAL A 69 7.97 -2.66 -1.96
C VAL A 69 7.32 -3.27 -3.20
N HIS A 70 8.11 -3.54 -4.24
CA HIS A 70 7.60 -4.17 -5.46
C HIS A 70 7.12 -5.61 -5.20
N TRP A 71 7.82 -6.36 -4.35
CA TRP A 71 7.41 -7.70 -3.96
C TRP A 71 6.09 -7.69 -3.17
N VAL A 72 5.92 -6.78 -2.21
CA VAL A 72 4.69 -6.68 -1.40
C VAL A 72 3.49 -6.26 -2.25
N LEU A 73 3.67 -5.34 -3.22
CA LEU A 73 2.62 -4.99 -4.18
C LEU A 73 2.15 -6.21 -4.96
N LYS A 74 3.08 -6.99 -5.54
CA LYS A 74 2.75 -8.24 -6.24
C LYS A 74 2.07 -9.26 -5.32
N ARG A 75 2.55 -9.40 -4.07
CA ARG A 75 1.98 -10.31 -3.07
C ARG A 75 0.51 -10.03 -2.78
N VAL A 76 0.09 -8.77 -2.80
CA VAL A 76 -1.32 -8.37 -2.61
C VAL A 76 -2.08 -8.24 -3.94
N GLY A 77 -1.55 -8.77 -5.05
CA GLY A 77 -2.22 -8.77 -6.35
C GLY A 77 -2.24 -7.41 -7.06
N ILE A 78 -1.30 -6.52 -6.76
CA ILE A 78 -1.12 -5.25 -7.47
C ILE A 78 0.09 -5.37 -8.40
N ASP A 79 -0.17 -5.68 -9.67
CA ASP A 79 0.85 -5.74 -10.72
C ASP A 79 1.18 -4.34 -11.26
N ASP A 80 0.14 -3.54 -11.50
CA ASP A 80 0.25 -2.14 -11.92
C ASP A 80 -0.37 -1.22 -10.84
N PRO A 81 0.45 -0.50 -10.05
CA PRO A 81 -0.03 0.38 -8.99
C PRO A 81 -0.76 1.63 -9.51
N THR A 82 -0.75 1.90 -10.81
CA THR A 82 -1.47 3.02 -11.43
C THR A 82 -2.93 2.66 -11.77
N VAL A 83 -3.27 1.37 -11.78
CA VAL A 83 -4.61 0.87 -12.10
C VAL A 83 -5.50 0.86 -10.85
N VAL A 84 -6.77 1.24 -11.03
CA VAL A 84 -7.76 1.18 -9.96
C VAL A 84 -8.09 -0.28 -9.63
N ILE A 85 -7.94 -0.65 -8.36
CA ILE A 85 -8.25 -1.99 -7.86
C ILE A 85 -9.76 -2.21 -7.84
N ASN A 86 -10.20 -3.35 -8.38
CA ASN A 86 -11.59 -3.79 -8.35
C ASN A 86 -11.80 -4.84 -7.23
N PHE A 87 -12.90 -4.71 -6.48
CA PHE A 87 -13.22 -5.54 -5.32
C PHE A 87 -14.38 -6.53 -5.56
N VAL A 88 -14.80 -6.72 -6.81
CA VAL A 88 -15.93 -7.61 -7.16
C VAL A 88 -15.69 -9.07 -6.76
N SER A 89 -14.43 -9.53 -6.72
CA SER A 89 -14.04 -10.92 -6.41
C SER A 89 -13.73 -11.21 -4.94
N PHE A 90 -13.96 -10.27 -4.02
CA PHE A 90 -13.70 -10.41 -2.57
C PHE A 90 -14.97 -10.68 -1.75
#